data_AF-A0A3P4B9D3-F1
#
_entry.id   AF-A0A3P4B9D3-F1
#
_cell.length_a   1.000
_cell.length_b   1.000
_cell.length_c   1.000
_cell.angle_alpha   90.00
_cell.angle_beta   90.00
_cell.angle_gamma   90.00
#
_symmetry.space_group_name_H-M   'P 1'
#
loop_
_entity.id
_entity.type
_entity.pdbx_description
1 polymer ?
#
loop_
_entity_poly.entity_id
_entity_poly.type
_entity_poly.pdbx_seq_one_letter_code
_entity_poly.pdbx_strand_id
1 'polypeptide(L)'
;MRSSGLPMTHPRSRPAAGAAMVEFTIIALPLLFLACAAFETGRWMLARQAVGYALFETARVGTVAGADPAAMAEAFERALAPALGVDGQADPGALAEAVGKKMQAWADAHGMPMARIEQLNPIPASFDDFPDVPARTGQARQLDHDHLRLRHDTVYLSRYRNGVGPRSGQTVFQANTLVLRLTYLHAPYWPVMRALLRQLAGADERDAYVRRAREAGLVVIRKDIAMPMQSAAREHGHAADLLAARSKVGKARLSAVPAR
;
A
#
# COMPACT_ATOMS: atom_id res chain seq x y z
N MET A 1 -3.97 89.83 -36.78
CA MET A 1 -4.83 88.77 -36.20
C MET A 1 -3.99 87.52 -35.99
N ARG A 2 -4.06 86.96 -34.78
CA ARG A 2 -3.36 85.75 -34.34
C ARG A 2 -3.90 84.51 -35.06
N SER A 3 -3.01 83.61 -35.47
CA SER A 3 -3.26 82.17 -35.44
C SER A 3 -1.94 81.40 -35.34
N SER A 4 -1.47 81.21 -34.10
CA SER A 4 -0.39 80.26 -33.80
C SER A 4 -1.04 78.88 -33.59
N GLY A 5 -0.89 77.99 -34.56
CA GLY A 5 -1.22 76.57 -34.43
C GLY A 5 0.03 75.80 -33.98
N LEU A 6 0.08 75.40 -32.71
CA LEU A 6 1.13 74.53 -32.17
C LEU A 6 1.00 73.12 -32.78
N PRO A 7 2.09 72.45 -33.19
CA PRO A 7 2.05 71.05 -33.52
C PRO A 7 1.85 70.22 -32.23
N MET A 8 0.70 69.55 -32.13
CA MET A 8 0.43 68.54 -31.11
C MET A 8 1.32 67.31 -31.36
N THR A 9 2.46 67.24 -30.70
CA THR A 9 3.25 66.00 -30.62
C THR A 9 2.57 65.05 -29.64
N HIS A 10 1.83 64.06 -30.15
CA HIS A 10 1.41 62.93 -29.34
C HIS A 10 2.64 62.09 -28.96
N PRO A 11 2.89 61.83 -27.66
CA PRO A 11 3.91 60.87 -27.28
C PRO A 11 3.49 59.51 -27.81
N ARG A 12 4.24 58.98 -28.79
CA ARG A 12 4.10 57.59 -29.20
C ARG A 12 4.55 56.72 -28.03
N SER A 13 3.59 56.23 -27.25
CA SER A 13 3.80 55.15 -26.30
C SER A 13 4.38 53.97 -27.08
N ARG A 14 5.68 53.70 -26.90
CA ARG A 14 6.29 52.46 -27.40
C ARG A 14 5.58 51.31 -26.69
N PRO A 15 4.97 50.35 -27.40
CA PRO A 15 4.42 49.18 -26.74
C PRO A 15 5.58 48.47 -26.03
N ALA A 16 5.53 48.43 -24.71
CA ALA A 16 6.52 47.76 -23.89
C ALA A 16 6.29 46.25 -24.03
N ALA A 17 6.77 45.66 -25.13
CA ALA A 17 6.67 44.23 -25.38
C ALA A 17 7.26 43.40 -24.21
N GLY A 18 8.27 43.94 -23.51
CA GLY A 18 8.83 43.34 -22.30
C GLY A 18 7.90 43.35 -21.08
N ALA A 19 7.04 44.38 -20.93
CA ALA A 19 6.10 44.46 -19.81
C ALA A 19 5.00 43.39 -19.94
N ALA A 20 4.44 43.21 -21.14
CA ALA A 20 3.47 42.16 -21.41
C ALA A 20 4.06 40.74 -21.20
N MET A 21 5.33 40.51 -21.56
CA MET A 21 6.00 39.24 -21.30
C MET A 21 6.22 38.98 -19.80
N VAL A 22 6.53 40.01 -19.02
CA VAL A 22 6.69 39.90 -17.56
C VAL A 22 5.36 39.64 -16.88
N GLU A 23 4.31 40.39 -17.23
CA GLU A 23 2.95 40.17 -16.71
C GLU A 23 2.45 38.76 -17.03
N PHE A 24 2.67 38.31 -18.27
CA PHE A 24 2.36 36.93 -18.66
C PHE A 24 3.14 35.92 -17.83
N THR A 25 4.44 36.10 -17.63
CA THR A 25 5.28 35.15 -16.87
C THR A 25 4.85 35.07 -15.39
N ILE A 26 4.52 36.22 -14.79
CA ILE A 26 4.04 36.30 -13.41
C ILE A 26 2.74 35.51 -13.21
N ILE A 27 1.86 35.44 -14.23
CA ILE A 27 0.60 34.71 -14.17
C ILE A 27 0.77 33.25 -14.62
N ALA A 28 1.47 33.02 -15.72
CA ALA A 28 1.61 31.73 -16.37
C ALA A 28 2.40 30.75 -15.49
N LEU A 29 3.44 31.21 -14.80
CA LEU A 29 4.28 30.33 -13.98
C LEU A 29 3.51 29.74 -12.78
N PRO A 30 2.81 30.52 -11.93
CA PRO A 30 1.95 29.96 -10.89
C PRO A 30 0.85 29.04 -11.44
N LEU A 31 0.23 29.40 -12.57
CA LEU A 31 -0.79 28.57 -13.20
C LEU A 31 -0.24 27.21 -13.64
N LEU A 32 0.97 27.19 -14.20
CA LEU A 32 1.68 25.96 -14.56
C LEU A 32 1.98 25.10 -13.32
N PHE A 33 2.48 25.70 -12.24
CA PHE A 33 2.73 24.97 -10.99
C PHE A 33 1.45 24.38 -10.41
N LEU A 34 0.34 25.13 -10.45
CA LEU A 34 -0.96 24.65 -9.99
C LEU A 34 -1.46 23.47 -10.83
N ALA A 35 -1.31 23.53 -12.16
CA ALA A 35 -1.65 22.43 -13.04
C ALA A 35 -0.80 21.17 -12.76
N CYS A 36 0.51 21.34 -12.54
CA CYS A 36 1.40 20.25 -12.16
C CYS A 36 1.01 19.63 -10.81
N ALA A 37 0.70 20.47 -9.82
CA ALA A 37 0.25 20.02 -8.50
C ALA A 37 -1.09 19.27 -8.58
N ALA A 38 -2.03 19.76 -9.38
CA ALA A 38 -3.31 19.09 -9.61
C ALA A 38 -3.12 17.72 -10.29
N PHE A 39 -2.26 17.64 -11.30
CA PHE A 39 -1.92 16.39 -11.98
C PHE A 39 -1.29 15.36 -11.03
N GLU A 40 -0.31 15.81 -10.23
CA GLU A 40 0.37 14.95 -9.26
C GLU A 40 -0.59 14.44 -8.18
N THR A 41 -1.46 15.33 -7.69
CA THR A 41 -2.51 14.99 -6.72
C THR A 41 -3.49 13.98 -7.29
N GLY A 42 -3.90 14.15 -8.56
CA GLY A 42 -4.76 13.21 -9.26
C GLY A 42 -4.14 11.81 -9.35
N ARG A 43 -2.86 11.71 -9.74
CA ARG A 43 -2.12 10.44 -9.77
C ARG A 43 -2.02 9.80 -8.39
N TRP A 44 -1.72 10.60 -7.38
CA TRP A 44 -1.66 10.13 -5.99
C TRP A 44 -3.01 9.59 -5.51
N MET A 45 -4.12 10.27 -5.83
CA MET A 45 -5.47 9.83 -5.48
C MET A 45 -5.84 8.53 -6.18
N LEU A 46 -5.55 8.40 -7.48
CA LEU A 46 -5.78 7.15 -8.24
C LEU A 46 -4.98 5.98 -7.63
N ALA A 47 -3.70 6.20 -7.34
CA ALA A 47 -2.87 5.20 -6.68
C ALA A 47 -3.44 4.82 -5.31
N ARG A 48 -3.86 5.81 -4.50
CA ARG A 48 -4.46 5.58 -3.19
C ARG A 48 -5.75 4.75 -3.28
N GLN A 49 -6.59 4.99 -4.28
CA GLN A 49 -7.81 4.21 -4.51
C GLN A 49 -7.50 2.77 -4.91
N ALA A 50 -6.66 2.58 -5.93
CA ALA A 50 -6.27 1.26 -6.41
C ALA A 50 -5.61 0.39 -5.33
N VAL A 51 -4.67 0.97 -4.58
CA VAL A 51 -3.99 0.31 -3.45
C VAL A 51 -4.99 -0.03 -2.33
N GLY A 52 -6.02 0.79 -2.12
CA GLY A 52 -7.10 0.49 -1.17
C GLY A 52 -7.95 -0.68 -1.60
N TYR A 53 -8.32 -0.73 -2.89
CA TYR A 53 -9.06 -1.84 -3.46
C TYR A 53 -8.24 -3.14 -3.40
N ALA A 54 -6.95 -3.08 -3.75
CA ALA A 54 -6.06 -4.24 -3.66
C ALA A 54 -5.92 -4.76 -2.23
N LEU A 55 -5.80 -3.87 -1.24
CA LEU A 55 -5.80 -4.26 0.17
C LEU A 55 -7.12 -4.92 0.60
N PHE A 56 -8.26 -4.39 0.14
CA PHE A 56 -9.57 -4.97 0.41
C PHE A 56 -9.70 -6.39 -0.16
N GLU A 57 -9.32 -6.60 -1.42
CA GLU A 57 -9.33 -7.94 -2.03
C GLU A 57 -8.37 -8.90 -1.33
N THR A 58 -7.20 -8.42 -0.92
CA THR A 58 -6.24 -9.18 -0.13
C THR A 58 -6.87 -9.67 1.17
N ALA A 59 -7.52 -8.77 1.92
CA ALA A 59 -8.19 -9.14 3.16
C ALA A 59 -9.37 -10.08 2.92
N ARG A 60 -10.17 -9.85 1.86
CA ARG A 60 -11.30 -10.71 1.48
C ARG A 60 -10.86 -12.14 1.16
N VAL A 61 -9.77 -12.31 0.41
CA VAL A 61 -9.20 -13.64 0.15
C VAL A 61 -8.60 -14.21 1.43
N GLY A 62 -7.89 -13.39 2.22
CA GLY A 62 -7.28 -13.81 3.47
C GLY A 62 -8.28 -14.38 4.49
N THR A 63 -9.46 -13.78 4.62
CA THR A 63 -10.49 -14.25 5.58
C THR A 63 -11.07 -15.61 5.22
N VAL A 64 -11.05 -15.99 3.94
CA VAL A 64 -11.58 -17.28 3.43
C VAL A 64 -10.48 -18.34 3.26
N ALA A 65 -9.26 -17.93 2.93
CA ALA A 65 -8.11 -18.81 2.73
C ALA A 65 -7.38 -19.16 4.04
N GLY A 66 -7.99 -18.91 5.20
CA GLY A 66 -7.37 -19.16 6.51
C GLY A 66 -6.15 -18.28 6.80
N ALA A 67 -6.08 -17.07 6.23
CA ALA A 67 -4.96 -16.13 6.28
C ALA A 67 -3.67 -16.65 5.61
N ASP A 68 -3.79 -17.42 4.51
CA ASP A 68 -2.64 -17.86 3.70
C ASP A 68 -1.89 -16.67 3.05
N PRO A 69 -0.60 -16.44 3.38
CA PRO A 69 0.22 -15.39 2.80
C PRO A 69 0.32 -15.45 1.28
N ALA A 70 0.37 -16.65 0.69
CA ALA A 70 0.53 -16.81 -0.75
C ALA A 70 -0.74 -16.37 -1.49
N ALA A 71 -1.90 -16.87 -1.06
CA ALA A 71 -3.20 -16.45 -1.61
C ALA A 71 -3.46 -14.94 -1.44
N MET A 72 -3.09 -14.38 -0.29
CA MET A 72 -3.20 -12.93 -0.03
C MET A 72 -2.30 -12.12 -0.98
N ALA A 73 -1.03 -12.48 -1.11
CA ALA A 73 -0.09 -11.79 -2.01
C ALA A 73 -0.56 -11.85 -3.48
N GLU A 74 -1.06 -12.99 -3.93
CA GLU A 74 -1.59 -13.16 -5.29
C GLU A 74 -2.85 -12.31 -5.53
N ALA A 75 -3.76 -12.25 -4.55
CA ALA A 75 -4.94 -11.39 -4.60
C ALA A 75 -4.56 -9.90 -4.68
N PHE A 76 -3.57 -9.48 -3.89
CA PHE A 76 -3.04 -8.12 -3.92
C PHE A 76 -2.50 -7.76 -5.32
N GLU A 77 -1.61 -8.58 -5.85
CA GLU A 77 -0.96 -8.34 -7.14
C GLU A 77 -1.97 -8.30 -8.28
N ARG A 78 -2.93 -9.23 -8.29
CA ARG A 78 -4.01 -9.26 -9.28
C ARG A 78 -4.85 -7.98 -9.24
N ALA A 79 -5.23 -7.55 -8.03
CA ALA A 79 -6.06 -6.35 -7.86
C ALA A 79 -5.28 -5.04 -8.12
N LEU A 80 -3.96 -5.05 -7.97
CA LEU A 80 -3.08 -3.92 -8.27
C LEU A 80 -2.71 -3.83 -9.77
N ALA A 81 -2.87 -4.91 -10.53
CA ALA A 81 -2.43 -4.99 -11.93
C ALA A 81 -2.89 -3.81 -12.82
N PRO A 82 -4.16 -3.37 -12.78
CA PRO A 82 -4.60 -2.24 -13.62
C PRO A 82 -3.89 -0.93 -13.27
N ALA A 83 -3.56 -0.72 -11.99
CA ALA A 83 -2.85 0.48 -11.55
C ALA A 83 -1.36 0.49 -11.96
N LEU A 84 -0.80 -0.69 -12.27
CA LEU A 84 0.53 -0.83 -12.85
C LEU A 84 0.53 -0.74 -14.39
N GLY A 85 -0.65 -0.54 -14.99
CA GLY A 85 -0.84 -0.59 -16.45
C GLY A 85 -0.61 -1.99 -17.02
N VAL A 86 -0.93 -3.02 -16.23
CA VAL A 86 -0.89 -4.42 -16.66
C VAL A 86 -2.33 -4.87 -16.88
N ASP A 87 -2.82 -4.67 -18.12
CA ASP A 87 -4.16 -5.03 -18.54
C ASP A 87 -4.13 -6.09 -19.66
N GLY A 88 -5.23 -6.82 -19.85
CA GLY A 88 -5.47 -7.63 -21.05
C GLY A 88 -4.75 -8.99 -21.13
N GLN A 89 -4.22 -9.50 -20.02
CA GLN A 89 -3.67 -10.88 -19.97
C GLN A 89 -4.80 -11.87 -19.69
N ALA A 90 -5.09 -12.76 -20.66
CA ALA A 90 -6.11 -13.78 -20.50
C ALA A 90 -5.69 -14.91 -19.54
N ASP A 91 -4.39 -15.17 -19.43
CA ASP A 91 -3.82 -16.18 -18.54
C ASP A 91 -3.48 -15.57 -17.17
N PRO A 92 -4.00 -16.13 -16.05
CA PRO A 92 -3.64 -15.71 -14.70
C PRO A 92 -2.14 -15.80 -14.39
N GLY A 93 -1.43 -16.79 -14.96
CA GLY A 93 0.01 -16.97 -14.75
C GLY A 93 0.82 -15.84 -15.37
N ALA A 94 0.54 -15.53 -16.64
CA ALA A 94 1.20 -14.46 -17.38
C ALA A 94 0.90 -13.06 -16.78
N LEU A 95 -0.31 -12.84 -16.26
CA LEU A 95 -0.64 -11.63 -15.49
C LEU A 95 0.26 -11.47 -14.25
N ALA A 96 0.38 -12.53 -13.45
CA ALA A 96 1.20 -12.52 -12.24
C ALA A 96 2.68 -12.27 -12.56
N GLU A 97 3.20 -12.84 -13.65
CA GLU A 97 4.56 -12.60 -14.09
C GLU A 97 4.77 -11.13 -14.52
N ALA A 98 3.84 -10.56 -15.29
CA ALA A 98 3.91 -9.18 -15.75
C ALA A 98 3.86 -8.18 -14.58
N VAL A 99 2.98 -8.41 -13.60
CA VAL A 99 2.92 -7.63 -12.35
C VAL A 99 4.23 -7.76 -11.58
N GLY A 100 4.71 -8.99 -11.36
CA GLY A 100 5.97 -9.25 -10.66
C GLY A 100 7.16 -8.53 -11.31
N LYS A 101 7.26 -8.53 -12.64
CA LYS A 101 8.29 -7.79 -13.39
C LYS A 101 8.19 -6.29 -13.17
N LYS A 102 6.98 -5.71 -13.18
CA LYS A 102 6.78 -4.26 -12.93
C LYS A 102 7.18 -3.88 -11.51
N MET A 103 6.77 -4.68 -10.53
CA MET A 103 7.12 -4.44 -9.12
C MET A 103 8.63 -4.59 -8.89
N GLN A 104 9.27 -5.58 -9.50
CA GLN A 104 10.72 -5.78 -9.41
C GLN A 104 11.50 -4.65 -10.08
N ALA A 105 11.11 -4.24 -11.29
CA ALA A 105 11.76 -3.12 -11.98
C ALA A 105 11.65 -1.81 -11.19
N TRP A 106 10.51 -1.58 -10.52
CA TRP A 106 10.37 -0.47 -9.59
C TRP A 106 11.33 -0.61 -8.40
N ALA A 107 11.42 -1.81 -7.82
CA ALA A 107 12.30 -2.07 -6.69
C ALA A 107 13.77 -1.88 -7.03
N ASP A 108 14.19 -2.27 -8.23
CA ASP A 108 15.56 -2.09 -8.71
C ASP A 108 15.86 -0.59 -8.95
N ALA A 109 14.90 0.18 -9.47
CA ALA A 109 15.05 1.62 -9.70
C ALA A 109 15.11 2.44 -8.40
N HIS A 110 14.42 1.99 -7.33
CA HIS A 110 14.30 2.73 -6.08
C HIS A 110 15.07 2.10 -4.90
N GLY A 111 15.65 0.91 -5.07
CA GLY A 111 16.43 0.19 -4.06
C GLY A 111 15.61 -0.31 -2.86
N MET A 112 14.29 -0.46 -3.01
CA MET A 112 13.35 -0.98 -2.01
C MET A 112 12.05 -1.45 -2.68
N PRO A 113 11.29 -2.40 -2.12
CA PRO A 113 10.02 -2.81 -2.71
C PRO A 113 9.01 -1.65 -2.71
N MET A 114 8.04 -1.66 -3.63
CA MET A 114 7.02 -0.61 -3.71
C MET A 114 5.88 -0.76 -2.69
N ALA A 115 5.72 -1.97 -2.14
CA ALA A 115 4.66 -2.29 -1.21
C ALA A 115 5.20 -3.25 -0.14
N ARG A 116 4.73 -3.07 1.09
CA ARG A 116 4.95 -3.98 2.21
C ARG A 116 3.60 -4.26 2.87
N ILE A 117 3.24 -5.53 3.01
CA ILE A 117 1.99 -5.92 3.66
C ILE A 117 2.33 -6.71 4.93
N GLU A 118 1.90 -6.17 6.06
CA GLU A 118 2.12 -6.73 7.38
C GLU A 118 0.80 -7.31 7.91
N GLN A 119 0.82 -8.57 8.31
CA GLN A 119 -0.29 -9.13 9.08
C GLN A 119 -0.09 -8.80 10.55
N LEU A 120 -0.96 -7.93 11.08
CA LEU A 120 -0.93 -7.52 12.49
C LEU A 120 -1.71 -8.50 13.38
N ASN A 121 -2.72 -9.16 12.82
CA ASN A 121 -3.52 -10.17 13.51
C ASN A 121 -4.10 -11.14 12.48
N PRO A 122 -4.26 -12.45 12.76
CA PRO A 122 -3.94 -13.17 14.00
C PRO A 122 -2.45 -13.17 14.37
N ILE A 123 -2.13 -13.07 15.66
CA ILE A 123 -0.75 -13.19 16.19
C ILE A 123 -0.47 -14.62 16.66
N PRO A 124 0.80 -15.09 16.70
CA PRO A 124 1.15 -16.44 17.16
C PRO A 124 0.58 -16.79 18.54
N ALA A 125 0.56 -15.83 19.46
CA ALA A 125 0.01 -16.02 20.81
C ALA A 125 -1.51 -16.32 20.81
N SER A 126 -2.25 -15.87 19.80
CA SER A 126 -3.69 -16.16 19.67
C SER A 126 -3.92 -17.66 19.40
N PHE A 127 -3.02 -18.31 18.66
CA PHE A 127 -3.08 -19.76 18.41
C PHE A 127 -2.77 -20.59 19.65
N ASP A 128 -2.00 -20.04 20.60
CA ASP A 128 -1.73 -20.68 21.89
C ASP A 128 -2.96 -20.60 22.82
N ASP A 129 -3.67 -19.46 22.82
CA ASP A 129 -4.81 -19.22 23.71
C ASP A 129 -6.13 -19.81 23.18
N PHE A 130 -6.34 -19.79 21.86
CA PHE A 130 -7.59 -20.20 21.21
C PHE A 130 -7.38 -21.30 20.15
N PRO A 131 -6.70 -22.42 20.47
CA PRO A 131 -6.47 -23.49 19.51
C PRO A 131 -7.79 -24.21 19.18
N ASP A 132 -7.97 -24.53 17.91
CA ASP A 132 -8.90 -25.59 17.50
C ASP A 132 -8.35 -26.95 17.93
N VAL A 133 -9.23 -27.82 18.42
CA VAL A 133 -8.90 -29.02 19.22
C VAL A 133 -8.18 -30.08 18.36
N PRO A 134 -7.37 -30.96 18.97
CA PRO A 134 -5.92 -30.93 18.77
C PRO A 134 -5.49 -31.08 17.30
N ALA A 135 -4.60 -30.18 16.84
CA ALA A 135 -3.89 -30.31 15.58
C ALA A 135 -3.31 -31.73 15.44
N ARG A 136 -3.72 -32.46 14.40
CA ARG A 136 -3.10 -33.76 14.07
C ARG A 136 -1.62 -33.54 13.79
N THR A 137 -0.76 -34.46 14.23
CA THR A 137 0.70 -34.36 14.03
C THR A 137 1.03 -34.05 12.58
N GLY A 138 1.61 -32.87 12.32
CA GLY A 138 1.96 -32.39 10.97
C GLY A 138 0.97 -31.39 10.33
N GLN A 139 -0.15 -31.06 10.98
CA GLN A 139 -1.04 -29.98 10.53
C GLN A 139 -0.68 -28.63 11.19
N ALA A 140 -0.80 -27.55 10.42
CA ALA A 140 -0.62 -26.19 10.92
C ALA A 140 -1.66 -25.91 12.03
N ARG A 141 -1.24 -25.20 13.09
CA ARG A 141 -2.14 -24.81 14.18
C ARG A 141 -3.27 -23.94 13.63
N GLN A 142 -4.48 -24.14 14.12
CA GLN A 142 -5.66 -23.45 13.64
C GLN A 142 -6.37 -22.78 14.82
N LEU A 143 -6.95 -21.60 14.57
CA LEU A 143 -7.77 -20.90 15.54
C LEU A 143 -9.17 -21.51 15.60
N ASP A 144 -9.72 -21.62 16.81
CA ASP A 144 -11.12 -21.96 17.01
C ASP A 144 -12.00 -20.91 16.31
N HIS A 145 -12.84 -21.37 15.40
CA HIS A 145 -13.70 -20.53 14.55
C HIS A 145 -15.18 -20.92 14.63
N ASP A 146 -15.48 -22.12 15.11
CA ASP A 146 -16.83 -22.65 15.06
C ASP A 146 -17.65 -22.12 16.23
N HIS A 147 -18.85 -21.62 15.94
CA HIS A 147 -19.78 -21.11 16.95
C HIS A 147 -19.11 -20.16 17.98
N LEU A 148 -18.28 -19.22 17.50
CA LEU A 148 -17.46 -18.33 18.34
C LEU A 148 -18.20 -17.75 19.54
N ARG A 149 -19.46 -17.34 19.36
CA ARG A 149 -20.28 -16.81 20.46
C ARG A 149 -20.51 -17.84 21.56
N LEU A 150 -20.96 -19.04 21.18
CA LEU A 150 -21.20 -20.14 22.12
C LEU A 150 -19.89 -20.56 22.81
N ARG A 151 -18.80 -20.69 22.06
CA ARG A 151 -17.48 -21.05 22.60
C ARG A 151 -16.94 -20.00 23.55
N HIS A 152 -17.11 -18.72 23.23
CA HIS A 152 -16.76 -17.63 24.13
C HIS A 152 -17.49 -17.78 25.46
N ASP A 153 -18.81 -17.91 25.41
CA ASP A 153 -19.66 -17.91 26.60
C ASP A 153 -19.51 -19.19 27.45
N THR A 154 -19.22 -20.35 26.85
CA THR A 154 -19.16 -21.65 27.54
C THR A 154 -17.76 -22.11 27.91
N VAL A 155 -16.78 -21.90 27.01
CA VAL A 155 -15.40 -22.42 27.16
C VAL A 155 -14.46 -21.32 27.63
N TYR A 156 -14.47 -20.16 26.98
CA TYR A 156 -13.42 -19.15 27.21
C TYR A 156 -13.71 -18.26 28.42
N LEU A 157 -14.97 -17.93 28.72
CA LEU A 157 -15.32 -17.21 29.94
C LEU A 157 -14.99 -18.01 31.22
N SER A 158 -15.10 -19.34 31.17
CA SER A 158 -14.76 -20.22 32.30
C SER A 158 -13.25 -20.49 32.38
N ARG A 159 -12.55 -20.56 31.23
CA ARG A 159 -11.12 -20.82 31.14
C ARG A 159 -10.25 -19.60 31.41
N TYR A 160 -10.69 -18.41 31.01
CA TYR A 160 -9.91 -17.18 31.07
C TYR A 160 -10.66 -16.04 31.73
N ARG A 161 -9.94 -15.13 32.40
CA ARG A 161 -10.52 -13.93 33.00
C ARG A 161 -11.19 -13.10 31.91
N ASN A 162 -12.51 -12.89 32.01
CA ASN A 162 -13.33 -12.18 31.03
C ASN A 162 -13.24 -12.76 29.60
N GLY A 163 -12.85 -14.03 29.43
CA GLY A 163 -12.67 -14.63 28.11
C GLY A 163 -11.49 -14.07 27.31
N VAL A 164 -10.53 -13.43 27.98
CA VAL A 164 -9.32 -12.84 27.39
C VAL A 164 -8.14 -13.78 27.57
N GLY A 165 -7.52 -14.18 26.45
CA GLY A 165 -6.37 -15.07 26.44
C GLY A 165 -5.17 -14.45 27.18
N PRO A 166 -4.49 -15.20 28.06
CA PRO A 166 -3.41 -14.66 28.91
C PRO A 166 -2.15 -14.31 28.13
N ARG A 167 -1.90 -14.95 26.97
CA ARG A 167 -0.69 -14.70 26.16
C ARG A 167 -0.92 -13.65 25.09
N SER A 168 -2.09 -13.69 24.46
CA SER A 168 -2.50 -12.79 23.38
C SER A 168 -3.07 -11.47 23.89
N GLY A 169 -3.66 -11.44 25.10
CA GLY A 169 -4.42 -10.29 25.59
C GLY A 169 -5.69 -10.01 24.79
N GLN A 170 -6.15 -10.98 23.98
CA GLN A 170 -7.28 -10.85 23.07
C GLN A 170 -8.44 -11.75 23.47
N THR A 171 -9.65 -11.43 23.02
CA THR A 171 -10.78 -12.38 23.04
C THR A 171 -10.75 -13.28 21.79
N VAL A 172 -11.50 -14.38 21.81
CA VAL A 172 -11.62 -15.27 20.64
C VAL A 172 -12.12 -14.54 19.38
N PHE A 173 -12.96 -13.50 19.53
CA PHE A 173 -13.45 -12.69 18.41
C PHE A 173 -12.36 -11.81 17.81
N GLN A 174 -11.56 -11.18 18.69
CA GLN A 174 -10.42 -10.36 18.26
C GLN A 174 -9.37 -11.25 17.59
N ALA A 175 -9.06 -12.41 18.16
CA ALA A 175 -8.17 -13.40 17.56
C ALA A 175 -8.64 -13.83 16.15
N ASN A 176 -9.95 -13.96 15.94
CA ASN A 176 -10.59 -14.28 14.66
C ASN A 176 -10.85 -13.05 13.75
N THR A 177 -10.10 -11.95 13.93
CA THR A 177 -10.18 -10.78 13.05
C THR A 177 -8.85 -10.60 12.33
N LEU A 178 -8.86 -10.72 10.99
CA LEU A 178 -7.69 -10.45 10.17
C LEU A 178 -7.44 -8.94 10.15
N VAL A 179 -6.25 -8.52 10.60
CA VAL A 179 -5.82 -7.12 10.54
C VAL A 179 -4.58 -7.03 9.68
N LEU A 180 -4.68 -6.32 8.56
CA LEU A 180 -3.57 -6.10 7.64
C LEU A 180 -3.20 -4.61 7.63
N ARG A 181 -1.89 -4.35 7.56
CA ARG A 181 -1.31 -3.04 7.32
C ARG A 181 -0.54 -3.05 6.02
N LEU A 182 -0.90 -2.14 5.13
CA LEU A 182 -0.21 -1.90 3.88
C LEU A 182 0.55 -0.59 3.94
N THR A 183 1.83 -0.66 3.59
CA THR A 183 2.68 0.50 3.34
C THR A 183 3.09 0.49 1.87
N TYR A 184 2.49 1.38 1.09
CA TYR A 184 2.75 1.53 -0.34
C TYR A 184 3.54 2.80 -0.63
N LEU A 185 4.51 2.72 -1.53
CA LEU A 185 5.40 3.78 -1.92
C LEU A 185 5.02 4.30 -3.31
N HIS A 186 4.71 5.58 -3.39
CA HIS A 186 4.43 6.26 -4.64
C HIS A 186 5.57 7.20 -4.99
N ALA A 187 6.16 7.02 -6.17
CA ALA A 187 7.22 7.89 -6.67
C ALA A 187 6.60 9.11 -7.35
N PRO A 188 6.88 10.33 -6.86
CA PRO A 188 6.42 11.53 -7.54
C PRO A 188 7.04 11.66 -8.93
N TYR A 189 6.28 12.15 -9.89
CA TYR A 189 6.75 12.35 -11.26
C TYR A 189 7.76 13.50 -11.34
N TRP A 190 7.54 14.57 -10.57
CA TRP A 190 8.32 15.80 -10.64
C TRP A 190 9.50 15.82 -9.67
N PRO A 191 10.75 16.08 -10.12
CA PRO A 191 11.94 16.13 -9.25
C PRO A 191 11.84 17.18 -8.13
N VAL A 192 11.19 18.32 -8.41
CA VAL A 192 10.96 19.39 -7.43
C VAL A 192 10.14 18.87 -6.24
N MET A 193 9.09 18.09 -6.50
CA MET A 193 8.29 17.47 -5.44
C MET A 193 9.12 16.49 -4.61
N ARG A 194 9.97 15.68 -5.26
CA ARG A 194 10.88 14.77 -4.54
C ARG A 194 11.88 15.52 -3.66
N ALA A 195 12.39 16.66 -4.12
CA ALA A 195 13.27 17.51 -3.31
C ALA A 195 12.53 18.09 -2.10
N LEU A 196 11.31 18.61 -2.30
CA LEU A 196 10.47 19.12 -1.21
C LEU A 196 10.15 18.05 -0.17
N LEU A 197 9.74 16.85 -0.61
CA LEU A 197 9.42 15.74 0.30
C LEU A 197 10.63 15.29 1.12
N ARG A 198 11.84 15.33 0.55
CA ARG A 198 13.07 15.05 1.30
C ARG A 198 13.33 16.08 2.40
N GLN A 199 13.04 17.35 2.13
CA GLN A 199 13.15 18.40 3.16
C GLN A 199 12.12 18.22 4.27
N LEU A 200 10.96 17.64 3.96
CA LEU A 200 9.88 17.35 4.91
C LEU A 200 10.05 15.99 5.62
N ALA A 201 11.10 15.22 5.31
CA ALA A 201 11.35 13.94 5.95
C ALA A 201 11.74 14.14 7.42
N GLY A 202 10.75 14.12 8.31
CA GLY A 202 10.97 14.24 9.76
C GLY A 202 11.67 13.03 10.37
N ALA A 203 12.49 13.28 11.40
CA ALA A 203 13.33 12.28 12.07
C ALA A 203 12.57 11.34 13.03
N ASP A 204 11.28 11.57 13.30
CA ASP A 204 10.50 10.86 14.34
C ASP A 204 9.87 9.53 13.87
N GLU A 205 10.19 9.06 12.66
CA GLU A 205 9.67 7.78 12.17
C GLU A 205 10.52 6.59 12.67
N ARG A 206 9.90 5.74 13.50
CA ARG A 206 10.53 4.53 14.07
C ARG A 206 10.71 3.41 13.05
N ASP A 207 9.86 3.37 12.03
CA ASP A 207 9.91 2.36 10.98
C ASP A 207 11.00 2.68 9.94
N ALA A 208 12.05 1.84 9.92
CA ALA A 208 13.21 2.03 9.05
C ALA A 208 12.83 2.05 7.55
N TYR A 209 11.81 1.30 7.14
CA TYR A 209 11.36 1.26 5.75
C TYR A 209 10.70 2.58 5.34
N VAL A 210 9.80 3.12 6.18
CA VAL A 210 9.13 4.40 5.93
C VAL A 210 10.11 5.56 5.99
N ARG A 211 11.04 5.52 6.94
CA ARG A 211 12.12 6.51 7.04
C ARG A 211 12.95 6.56 5.76
N ARG A 212 13.46 5.41 5.30
CA ARG A 212 14.25 5.30 4.06
C ARG A 212 13.46 5.76 2.83
N ALA A 213 12.15 5.46 2.77
CA ALA A 213 11.30 5.92 1.68
C ALA A 213 11.13 7.45 1.65
N ARG A 214 10.92 8.09 2.81
CA ARG A 214 10.83 9.55 2.91
C ARG A 214 12.15 10.24 2.56
N GLU A 215 13.27 9.69 3.02
CA GLU A 215 14.62 10.15 2.65
C GLU A 215 14.90 10.04 1.13
N ALA A 216 14.26 9.09 0.45
CA ALA A 216 14.31 8.95 -1.01
C ALA A 216 13.34 9.88 -1.76
N GLY A 217 12.59 10.72 -1.04
CA GLY A 217 11.60 11.65 -1.61
C GLY A 217 10.37 10.92 -2.18
N LEU A 218 10.00 9.78 -1.59
CA LEU A 218 8.82 9.01 -1.96
C LEU A 218 7.63 9.36 -1.07
N VAL A 219 6.43 9.34 -1.65
CA VAL A 219 5.18 9.50 -0.90
C VAL A 219 4.79 8.16 -0.30
N VAL A 220 4.56 8.13 1.00
CA VAL A 220 4.16 6.92 1.72
C VAL A 220 2.64 6.91 1.90
N ILE A 221 1.99 5.86 1.41
CA ILE A 221 0.56 5.61 1.56
C ILE A 221 0.40 4.44 2.53
N ARG A 222 0.01 4.73 3.78
CA ARG A 222 -0.32 3.71 4.78
C ARG A 222 -1.83 3.47 4.82
N LYS A 223 -2.25 2.21 4.83
CA LYS A 223 -3.65 1.79 4.96
C LYS A 223 -3.74 0.57 5.86
N ASP A 224 -4.68 0.59 6.78
CA ASP A 224 -4.99 -0.54 7.66
C ASP A 224 -6.40 -1.03 7.33
N ILE A 225 -6.61 -2.34 7.41
CA ILE A 225 -7.92 -2.97 7.24
C ILE A 225 -8.11 -4.06 8.30
N ALA A 226 -9.31 -4.15 8.84
CA ALA A 226 -9.72 -5.19 9.77
C ALA A 226 -10.96 -5.88 9.22
N MET A 227 -10.94 -7.22 9.12
CA MET A 227 -12.07 -8.01 8.67
C MET A 227 -12.23 -9.26 9.54
N PRO A 228 -13.45 -9.59 9.98
CA PRO A 228 -13.70 -10.86 10.65
C PRO A 228 -13.41 -12.01 9.70
N MET A 229 -12.69 -13.00 10.19
CA MET A 229 -12.40 -14.24 9.45
C MET A 229 -13.71 -14.90 9.01
N GLN A 230 -13.71 -15.53 7.85
CA GLN A 230 -14.81 -16.35 7.31
C GLN A 230 -14.46 -17.85 7.30
N SER A 231 -13.26 -18.17 7.77
CA SER A 231 -12.70 -19.51 7.88
C SER A 231 -11.75 -19.53 9.07
N ALA A 232 -11.48 -20.71 9.59
CA ALA A 232 -10.55 -20.85 10.69
C ALA A 232 -9.12 -20.50 10.23
N ALA A 233 -8.54 -19.46 10.84
CA ALA A 233 -7.19 -18.99 10.54
C ALA A 233 -6.16 -20.08 10.87
N ARG A 234 -5.18 -20.25 9.99
CA ARG A 234 -4.07 -21.18 10.17
C ARG A 234 -2.80 -20.42 10.47
N GLU A 235 -1.96 -20.99 11.32
CA GLU A 235 -0.65 -20.43 11.60
C GLU A 235 0.26 -20.71 10.42
N HIS A 236 0.61 -19.64 9.72
CA HIS A 236 1.65 -19.66 8.71
C HIS A 236 2.94 -19.18 9.35
N GLY A 237 4.08 -19.74 8.95
CA GLY A 237 5.39 -19.29 9.44
C GLY A 237 5.50 -17.77 9.34
N HIS A 238 5.94 -17.13 10.44
CA HIS A 238 5.83 -15.68 10.61
C HIS A 238 6.59 -14.92 9.51
N ALA A 239 5.86 -14.44 8.50
CA ALA A 239 6.40 -13.56 7.47
C ALA A 239 6.10 -12.10 7.85
N ALA A 240 7.14 -11.34 8.20
CA ALA A 240 7.00 -9.90 8.47
C ALA A 240 6.56 -9.09 7.24
N ASP A 241 6.66 -9.65 6.03
CA ASP A 241 6.14 -9.08 4.80
C ASP A 241 5.61 -10.20 3.89
N LEU A 242 4.31 -10.15 3.59
CA LEU A 242 3.63 -11.15 2.77
C LEU A 242 4.20 -11.20 1.34
N LEU A 243 4.61 -10.05 0.80
CA LEU A 243 5.11 -9.94 -0.57
C LEU A 243 6.55 -10.48 -0.70
N ALA A 244 7.41 -10.18 0.28
CA ALA A 244 8.75 -10.75 0.34
C ALA A 244 8.75 -12.28 0.52
N ALA A 245 7.78 -12.83 1.28
CA ALA A 245 7.64 -14.27 1.47
C ALA A 245 7.36 -14.99 0.14
N ARG A 246 6.48 -14.45 -0.70
CA ARG A 246 6.18 -15.01 -2.02
C ARG A 246 7.38 -15.00 -2.95
N SER A 247 8.16 -13.92 -2.99
CA SER A 247 9.38 -13.84 -3.81
C SER A 247 10.38 -14.97 -3.49
N LYS A 248 10.53 -15.32 -2.21
CA LYS A 248 11.38 -16.45 -1.78
C LYS A 248 10.81 -17.80 -2.23
N VAL A 249 9.50 -18.00 -2.09
CA VAL A 249 8.83 -19.26 -2.51
C VAL A 249 8.85 -19.44 -4.03
N GLY A 250 8.69 -18.35 -4.79
CA GLY A 250 8.79 -18.36 -6.25
C GLY A 250 10.20 -18.75 -6.72
N LYS A 251 11.25 -18.19 -6.11
CA LYS A 251 12.64 -18.60 -6.39
C LYS A 251 12.91 -20.07 -6.05
N ALA A 252 12.36 -20.58 -4.95
CA ALA A 252 12.52 -21.99 -4.56
C ALA A 252 11.83 -22.95 -5.55
N ARG A 253 10.64 -22.59 -6.07
CA ARG A 253 9.95 -23.41 -7.09
C ARG A 253 10.68 -23.42 -8.44
N LEU A 254 11.26 -22.29 -8.87
CA LEU A 254 12.06 -22.25 -10.10
C LEU A 254 13.36 -23.05 -10.00
N SER A 255 13.98 -23.16 -8.82
CA SER A 255 15.16 -23.99 -8.60
C SER A 255 14.86 -25.50 -8.54
N ALA A 256 13.59 -25.88 -8.41
CA ALA A 256 13.15 -27.27 -8.28
C ALA A 256 12.58 -27.86 -9.58
N VAL A 257 12.60 -27.12 -10.70
CA VAL A 257 12.28 -27.66 -12.02
C VAL A 257 13.55 -28.32 -12.59
N PRO A 258 13.62 -29.66 -12.68
CA PRO A 258 14.74 -30.29 -13.36
C PRO A 258 14.69 -29.91 -14.84
N ALA A 259 15.82 -29.45 -15.37
CA ALA A 259 16.02 -29.31 -16.80
C ALA A 259 15.70 -30.66 -17.47
N ARG A 260 14.64 -30.68 -18.26
CA ARG A 260 14.37 -31.74 -19.23
C ARG A 260 14.95 -31.36 -20.56
#